data_AF-A0A815FHH3-F1
#
_entry.id   AF-A0A815FHH3-F1
#
_cell.length_a   1.000
_cell.length_b   1.000
_cell.length_c   1.000
_cell.angle_alpha   90.00
_cell.angle_beta   90.00
_cell.angle_gamma   90.00
#
_symmetry.space_group_name_H-M   'P 1'
#
loop_
_entity.id
_entity.type
_entity.pdbx_description
1 polymer ?
#
loop_
_entity_poly.entity_id
_entity_poly.type
_entity_poly.pdbx_seq_one_letter_code
_entity_poly.pdbx_strand_id
1 'polypeptide(L)'
;MPLHLSLGDRWRIVSLRLDQGISPTTIAVIVNCSIRTVHNILPLFRETNDVIEREGRGRARASLNNCKRLPKNIKVDGMIENLMLYQMV
;
A
#
# COMPACT_ATOMS: atom_id res chain seq x y z
N MET A 1 0.02 17.43 11.89
CA MET A 1 -0.53 16.56 10.83
C MET A 1 0.56 15.61 10.41
N PRO A 2 0.44 14.27 10.55
CA PRO A 2 1.43 13.38 9.97
C PRO A 2 1.28 13.46 8.45
N LEU A 3 2.26 14.09 7.79
CA LEU A 3 2.33 14.16 6.34
C LEU A 3 2.53 12.73 5.83
N HIS A 4 1.46 12.08 5.40
CA HIS A 4 1.54 10.73 4.83
C HIS A 4 2.33 10.82 3.53
N LEU A 5 3.53 10.24 3.53
CA LEU A 5 4.39 10.18 2.35
C LEU A 5 3.68 9.42 1.23
N SER A 6 3.61 10.02 0.05
CA SER A 6 2.93 9.46 -1.11
C SER A 6 3.60 8.16 -1.57
N LEU A 7 2.86 7.29 -2.28
CA LEU A 7 3.42 6.05 -2.80
C LEU A 7 4.60 6.33 -3.76
N GLY A 8 4.49 7.37 -4.59
CA GLY A 8 5.57 7.78 -5.51
C GLY A 8 6.84 8.19 -4.77
N ASP A 9 6.71 8.96 -3.68
CA ASP A 9 7.84 9.37 -2.86
C ASP A 9 8.52 8.19 -2.16
N ARG A 10 7.74 7.18 -1.74
CA ARG A 10 8.28 5.94 -1.15
C ARG A 10 9.11 5.15 -2.16
N TRP A 11 8.62 4.97 -3.39
CA TRP A 11 9.39 4.34 -4.46
C TRP A 11 10.62 5.15 -4.85
N ARG A 12 10.52 6.48 -4.82
CA ARG A 12 11.66 7.38 -5.05
C ARG A 12 12.76 7.19 -4.00
N ILE A 13 12.42 7.00 -2.73
CA ILE A 13 13.39 6.66 -1.67
C ILE A 13 14.15 5.37 -1.99
N VAL A 14 13.43 4.32 -2.40
CA VAL A 14 14.04 3.01 -2.74
C VAL A 14 14.95 3.14 -3.96
N SER A 15 14.49 3.79 -5.02
CA SER A 15 15.25 3.98 -6.26
C SER A 15 16.54 4.76 -6.02
N LEU A 16 16.48 5.88 -5.27
CA LEU A 16 17.68 6.66 -4.93
C LEU A 16 18.70 5.86 -4.11
N ARG A 17 18.23 4.90 -3.29
CA ARG A 17 19.12 4.07 -2.48
C ARG A 17 19.72 2.91 -3.26
N LEU A 18 18.92 2.20 -4.06
CA LEU A 18 19.35 0.98 -4.75
C LEU A 18 20.04 1.27 -6.08
N ASP A 19 19.52 2.21 -6.86
CA ASP A 19 20.04 2.50 -8.20
C ASP A 19 21.22 3.47 -8.15
N GLN A 20 21.16 4.45 -7.24
CA GLN A 20 22.14 5.55 -7.16
C GLN A 20 23.05 5.47 -5.92
N GLY A 21 22.80 4.54 -5.00
CA GLY A 21 23.62 4.37 -3.80
C GLY A 21 23.60 5.54 -2.82
N ILE A 22 22.63 6.47 -2.94
CA ILE A 22 22.62 7.72 -2.17
C ILE A 22 22.43 7.44 -0.67
N SER A 23 23.04 8.27 0.17
CA SER A 23 22.93 8.15 1.63
C SER A 23 21.51 8.44 2.13
N PRO A 24 21.01 7.76 3.18
CA PRO A 24 19.69 8.01 3.75
C PRO A 24 19.45 9.46 4.15
N THR A 25 20.47 10.15 4.66
CA THR A 25 20.42 11.57 5.03
C THR A 25 20.15 12.45 3.81
N THR A 26 20.88 12.22 2.72
CA THR A 26 20.69 12.97 1.47
C THR A 26 19.32 12.68 0.85
N ILE A 27 18.86 11.42 0.88
CA ILE A 27 17.53 11.05 0.39
C ILE A 27 16.42 11.79 1.15
N ALA A 28 16.55 11.91 2.47
CA ALA A 28 15.59 12.64 3.30
C ALA A 28 15.45 14.10 2.85
N VAL A 29 16.56 14.73 2.49
CA VAL A 29 16.57 16.11 1.94
C VAL A 29 15.92 16.16 0.55
N ILE A 30 16.29 15.25 -0.36
CA ILE A 30 15.77 15.23 -1.74
C ILE A 30 14.26 15.01 -1.79
N VAL A 31 13.76 14.09 -0.98
CA VAL A 31 12.33 13.71 -0.93
C VAL A 31 11.55 14.60 0.05
N ASN A 32 12.23 15.51 0.74
CA ASN A 32 11.66 16.39 1.76
C ASN A 32 10.86 15.62 2.82
N CYS A 33 11.47 14.56 3.37
CA CYS A 33 10.87 13.72 4.39
C CYS A 33 11.81 13.54 5.59
N SER A 34 11.30 13.00 6.69
CA SER A 34 12.13 12.74 7.86
C SER A 34 13.12 11.59 7.59
N ILE A 35 14.33 11.69 8.14
CA ILE A 35 15.32 10.59 8.05
C ILE A 35 14.76 9.28 8.63
N ARG A 36 13.90 9.37 9.66
CA ARG A 36 13.18 8.25 10.25
C ARG A 36 12.27 7.55 9.23
N THR A 37 11.61 8.30 8.36
CA THR A 37 10.77 7.76 7.28
C THR A 37 11.59 6.92 6.31
N VAL A 38 12.76 7.42 5.90
CA VAL A 38 13.71 6.67 5.05
C VAL A 38 14.14 5.37 5.72
N HIS A 39 14.48 5.42 7.02
CA HIS A 39 14.85 4.23 7.80
C HIS A 39 13.72 3.24 8.03
N ASN A 40 12.45 3.63 7.92
CA ASN A 40 11.33 2.69 7.99
C ASN A 40 11.07 2.02 6.63
N ILE A 41 11.18 2.77 5.53
CA ILE A 41 10.85 2.28 4.18
C ILE A 41 11.92 1.33 3.65
N LEU A 42 13.20 1.62 3.84
CA LEU A 42 14.27 0.79 3.27
C LEU A 42 14.27 -0.66 3.81
N PRO A 43 14.12 -0.91 5.13
CA PRO A 43 13.94 -2.26 5.66
C PRO A 43 12.64 -2.91 5.19
N LEU A 44 11.52 -2.16 5.17
CA LEU A 44 10.24 -2.68 4.69
C LEU A 44 10.36 -3.23 3.25
N PHE A 45 11.04 -2.50 2.37
CA PHE A 45 11.32 -2.96 1.02
C PHE A 45 12.21 -4.20 0.99
N ARG A 46 13.25 -4.27 1.83
CA ARG A 46 14.10 -5.48 1.90
C ARG A 46 13.34 -6.72 2.36
N GLU A 47 12.37 -6.55 3.25
CA GLU A 47 11.59 -7.66 3.81
C GLU A 47 10.44 -8.11 2.90
N THR A 48 9.76 -7.16 2.25
CA THR A 48 8.52 -7.43 1.50
C THR A 48 8.64 -7.27 -0.01
N ASN A 49 9.76 -6.71 -0.47
CA ASN A 49 9.96 -6.24 -1.85
C ASN A 49 8.91 -5.21 -2.30
N ASP A 50 8.29 -4.52 -1.34
CA ASP A 50 7.26 -3.52 -1.54
C ASP A 50 7.43 -2.36 -0.52
N VAL A 51 6.88 -1.19 -0.84
CA VAL A 51 6.88 0.02 0.00
C VAL A 51 5.51 0.28 0.65
N ILE A 52 4.53 -0.58 0.36
CA ILE A 52 3.22 -0.59 0.99
C ILE A 52 3.35 -1.32 2.33
N GLU A 53 3.00 -0.61 3.41
CA GLU A 53 2.85 -1.26 4.70
C GLU A 53 1.65 -2.20 4.60
N ARG A 54 1.88 -3.53 4.59
CA ARG A 54 0.78 -4.50 4.71
C ARG A 54 0.07 -4.18 6.02
N GLU A 55 -1.20 -3.80 5.95
CA GLU A 55 -2.05 -3.55 7.12
C GLU A 55 -2.07 -4.81 8.01
N GLY A 56 -1.16 -4.89 8.98
CA GLY A 56 -0.90 -6.14 9.68
C GLY A 56 -0.14 -6.05 10.99
N ARG A 57 0.15 -4.85 11.51
CA ARG A 57 0.59 -4.66 12.90
C ARG A 57 -0.05 -3.42 13.49
N GLY A 58 -1.34 -3.53 13.80
CA GLY A 58 -2.06 -2.52 14.55
C GLY A 58 -1.41 -2.30 15.93
N ARG A 59 -0.99 -1.07 16.21
CA ARG A 59 -1.46 -0.44 17.44
C ARG A 59 -2.77 0.23 17.09
N ALA A 60 -3.87 -0.49 17.30
CA ALA A 60 -5.20 0.08 17.26
C ALA A 60 -5.28 1.15 18.36
N ARG A 61 -5.02 2.41 18.00
CA ARG A 61 -5.51 3.53 18.81
C ARG A 61 -6.93 3.76 18.31
N ALA A 62 -7.90 3.29 19.08
CA ALA A 62 -9.29 3.63 18.86
C ALA A 62 -9.41 5.16 18.84
N SER A 63 -9.59 5.74 17.66
CA SER A 63 -10.34 6.98 17.53
C SER A 63 -11.69 6.55 16.99
N LEU A 64 -12.61 6.30 17.92
CA LEU A 64 -14.03 6.49 17.67
C LEU A 64 -14.16 7.91 17.11
N ASN A 65 -14.29 8.06 15.79
CA ASN A 65 -15.32 8.85 15.14
C ASN A 65 -15.12 8.87 13.62
N ASN A 66 -16.14 8.36 12.92
CA ASN A 66 -16.45 8.53 11.50
C ASN A 66 -15.40 8.10 10.47
N CYS A 67 -15.60 6.91 9.90
CA CYS A 67 -15.84 6.75 8.46
C CYS A 67 -16.56 5.41 8.17
N LYS A 68 -17.83 5.57 7.84
CA LYS A 68 -18.80 4.69 7.15
C LYS A 68 -18.37 3.24 6.84
N ARG A 69 -19.15 2.33 7.44
CA ARG A 69 -19.37 0.92 7.13
C ARG A 69 -19.37 0.64 5.61
N LEU A 70 -18.58 -0.33 5.18
CA LEU A 70 -18.91 -1.14 3.99
C LEU A 70 -19.49 -2.48 4.49
N PRO A 71 -20.69 -2.89 4.05
CA PRO A 71 -21.25 -4.17 4.46
C PRO A 71 -20.48 -5.34 3.82
N LYS A 72 -20.24 -6.36 4.63
CA LYS A 72 -19.76 -7.69 4.24
C LYS A 72 -20.94 -8.50 3.69
N ASN A 73 -20.64 -9.40 2.75
CA ASN A 73 -21.49 -10.46 2.17
C ASN A 73 -22.52 -10.04 1.11
N ILE A 74 -22.24 -10.42 -0.14
CA ILE A 74 -23.26 -11.02 -0.99
C ILE A 74 -22.79 -12.44 -1.30
N LYS A 75 -23.41 -13.39 -0.61
CA LYS A 75 -23.38 -14.82 -0.90
C LYS A 75 -24.55 -15.01 -1.88
N VAL A 76 -24.28 -15.47 -3.10
CA VAL A 76 -25.36 -15.95 -3.98
C VAL A 76 -25.12 -17.44 -4.19
N ASP A 77 -25.71 -18.23 -3.30
CA ASP A 77 -25.98 -19.64 -3.53
C ASP A 77 -27.00 -19.74 -4.68
N GLY A 78 -26.88 -20.80 -5.48
CA GLY A 78 -27.32 -20.81 -6.88
C GLY A 78 -28.82 -20.77 -7.17
N MET A 79 -29.13 -20.49 -8.43
CA MET A 79 -30.13 -21.22 -9.21
C MET A 79 -30.02 -20.86 -10.70
N ILE A 80 -30.39 -21.85 -11.49
CA ILE A 80 -30.14 -22.12 -12.91
C ILE A 80 -31.16 -21.39 -13.79
N GLU A 81 -30.79 -20.93 -14.99
CA GLU A 81 -31.66 -21.08 -16.18
C GLU A 81 -30.83 -21.39 -17.45
N ASN A 82 -31.22 -22.49 -18.10
CA ASN A 82 -30.89 -22.84 -19.48
C ASN A 82 -31.35 -21.74 -20.43
N LEU A 83 -30.52 -21.34 -21.39
CA LEU A 83 -31.01 -21.18 -22.75
C LEU A 83 -29.91 -21.45 -23.78
N MET A 84 -30.24 -22.39 -24.66
CA MET A 84 -29.47 -22.83 -25.80
C MET A 84 -29.32 -21.75 -26.89
N LEU A 85 -28.52 -22.10 -27.90
CA LEU A 85 -28.32 -21.47 -29.23
C LEU A 85 -27.27 -20.36 -29.27
N TYR A 86 -26.08 -20.67 -29.79
CA TYR A 86 -25.89 -20.58 -31.25
C TYR A 86 -24.67 -21.43 -31.68
N GLN A 87 -24.96 -22.39 -32.55
CA GLN A 87 -24.02 -23.15 -33.35
C GLN A 87 -23.81 -22.39 -34.66
N MET A 88 -22.62 -22.55 -35.27
CA MET A 88 -22.22 -22.16 -36.64
C MET A 88 -22.01 -20.65 -36.85
N VAL A 89 -20.84 -20.19 -37.32
CA VAL A 89 -20.10 -20.63 -38.53
C VAL A 89 -18.62 -20.89 -38.25
#